data_AF-A0A7C1FZP6-F1
#
_entry.id   AF-A0A7C1FZP6-F1
#
_cell.length_a   1.000
_cell.length_b   1.000
_cell.length_c   1.000
_cell.angle_alpha   90.00
_cell.angle_beta   90.00
_cell.angle_gamma   90.00
#
_symmetry.space_group_name_H-M   'P 1'
#
loop_
_entity.id
_entity.type
_entity.pdbx_description
1 polymer ?
#
loop_
_entity_poly.entity_id
_entity_poly.type
_entity_poly.pdbx_seq_one_letter_code
_entity_poly.pdbx_strand_id
1 'polypeptide(L)' 'AFVTADLKYHDFFHYQNQMILIDAGHYETEQFTKDLLFELLTKKFPNFALQISKFNTNPVSFL' A
#
# COMPACT_ATOMS: atom_id res chain seq x y z
N ALA A 1 -1.96 -15.39 9.98
CA ALA A 1 -2.79 -14.26 9.50
C ALA A 1 -2.22 -13.77 8.17
N PHE A 2 -3.05 -13.26 7.26
CA PHE A 2 -2.66 -12.69 5.98
C PHE A 2 -3.11 -11.24 5.90
N VAL A 3 -2.15 -10.34 5.65
CA VAL A 3 -2.36 -8.90 5.56
C VAL A 3 -2.43 -8.53 4.09
N THR A 4 -3.50 -7.87 3.68
CA THR A 4 -3.76 -7.48 2.30
C THR A 4 -4.66 -6.25 2.28
N ALA A 5 -5.09 -5.85 1.10
CA ALA A 5 -6.11 -4.83 0.89
C ALA A 5 -7.21 -5.31 -0.06
N ASP A 6 -8.25 -4.49 -0.21
CA ASP A 6 -9.34 -4.64 -1.18
C ASP A 6 -10.07 -5.98 -1.09
N LEU A 7 -10.25 -6.50 0.13
CA LEU A 7 -10.95 -7.75 0.35
C LEU A 7 -12.43 -7.61 0.00
N LYS A 8 -12.90 -8.46 -0.91
CA LYS A 8 -14.32 -8.58 -1.19
C LYS A 8 -14.97 -9.42 -0.11
N TYR A 9 -16.25 -9.15 0.13
CA TYR A 9 -17.07 -9.90 1.07
C TYR A 9 -16.95 -11.42 0.85
N HIS A 10 -17.13 -11.90 -0.37
CA HIS A 10 -17.16 -13.34 -0.65
C HIS A 10 -15.78 -13.98 -0.43
N ASP A 11 -14.70 -13.26 -0.75
CA ASP A 11 -13.34 -13.72 -0.50
C ASP A 11 -13.08 -13.84 1.00
N PHE A 12 -13.56 -12.89 1.80
CA PHE A 12 -13.46 -12.95 3.25
C PHE A 12 -14.13 -14.21 3.84
N PHE A 13 -15.37 -14.51 3.41
CA PHE A 13 -16.09 -15.69 3.91
C PHE A 13 -15.54 -17.02 3.37
N HIS A 14 -14.93 -17.02 2.19
CA HIS A 14 -14.31 -18.23 1.62
C HIS A 14 -13.21 -18.80 2.54
N TYR A 15 -12.45 -17.93 3.20
CA TYR A 15 -11.35 -18.33 4.10
C TYR A 15 -11.76 -18.33 5.58
N GLN A 16 -13.05 -18.24 5.87
CA GLN A 16 -13.56 -18.27 7.24
C GLN A 16 -13.09 -19.54 7.96
N ASN A 17 -12.62 -19.37 9.20
CA ASN A 17 -12.08 -20.42 10.08
C ASN A 17 -10.83 -21.16 9.54
N GLN A 18 -10.30 -20.80 8.37
CA GLN A 18 -9.05 -21.35 7.84
C GLN A 18 -7.86 -20.49 8.21
N MET A 19 -8.02 -19.17 8.12
CA MET A 19 -6.99 -18.21 8.47
C MET A 19 -7.58 -16.85 8.84
N ILE A 20 -6.82 -16.08 9.60
CA ILE A 20 -7.13 -14.67 9.85
C ILE A 20 -6.76 -13.87 8.61
N LEU A 21 -7.72 -13.17 8.03
CA LEU A 21 -7.50 -12.15 7.00
C LEU A 21 -7.56 -10.76 7.62
N ILE A 22 -6.64 -9.89 7.22
CA ILE A 22 -6.55 -8.50 7.68
C ILE A 22 -6.55 -7.62 6.43
N ASP A 23 -7.64 -6.89 6.20
CA ASP A 23 -7.67 -5.78 5.25
C ASP A 23 -7.06 -4.54 5.93
N ALA A 24 -5.84 -4.19 5.54
CA ALA A 24 -5.12 -3.04 6.07
C ALA A 24 -5.25 -1.80 5.18
N GLY A 25 -6.02 -1.86 4.09
CA GLY A 25 -6.19 -0.77 3.14
C GLY A 25 -5.08 -0.67 2.09
N HIS A 26 -5.47 -0.43 0.83
CA HIS A 26 -4.55 -0.42 -0.31
C HIS A 26 -3.60 0.76 -0.20
N TYR A 27 -4.17 1.95 -0.02
CA TYR A 27 -3.38 3.18 0.11
C TYR A 27 -2.50 3.14 1.37
N GLU A 28 -3.07 2.70 2.49
CA GLU A 28 -2.41 2.67 3.80
C GLU A 28 -1.17 1.78 3.80
N THR A 29 -1.23 0.63 3.11
CA THR A 29 -0.11 -0.31 3.03
C THR A 29 0.94 0.09 1.98
N GLU A 30 0.53 0.69 0.86
CA GLU A 30 1.43 0.94 -0.26
C GLU A 30 2.05 2.34 -0.33
N GLN A 31 1.49 3.33 0.38
CA GLN A 31 1.95 4.73 0.30
C GLN A 31 3.45 4.93 0.62
N PHE A 32 4.08 4.00 1.34
CA PHE A 32 5.50 4.02 1.70
C PHE A 32 6.41 3.62 0.54
N THR A 33 5.89 2.92 -0.48
CA THR A 33 6.68 2.44 -1.62
C THR A 33 7.38 3.57 -2.36
N LYS A 34 6.75 4.75 -2.43
CA LYS A 34 7.36 5.93 -3.07
C LYS A 34 8.65 6.38 -2.37
N ASP A 35 8.73 6.25 -1.06
CA ASP A 35 9.91 6.64 -0.27
C ASP A 35 11.04 5.63 -0.47
N LEU A 36 10.70 4.33 -0.50
CA LEU A 36 11.65 3.26 -0.84
C LEU A 36 12.21 3.43 -2.26
N LEU A 37 11.34 3.69 -3.24
CA LEU A 37 11.76 3.93 -4.62
C LEU A 37 12.62 5.19 -4.73
N PHE A 38 12.26 6.26 -4.02
CA PHE A 38 13.07 7.47 -3.98
C PHE A 38 14.48 7.16 -3.50
N GLU A 39 14.63 6.46 -2.37
CA GLU A 39 15.94 6.07 -1.84
C GLU A 39 16.76 5.24 -2.83
N LEU A 40 16.14 4.21 -3.43
CA LEU A 40 16.80 3.33 -4.39
C LEU A 40 17.25 4.09 -5.64
N LEU A 41 16.40 4.99 -6.16
CA LEU A 41 16.69 5.76 -7.36
C LEU A 41 17.71 6.87 -7.09
N THR A 42 17.69 7.52 -5.93
CA THR A 42 18.69 8.51 -5.52
C THR A 42 20.07 7.88 -5.45
N LYS A 43 20.18 6.68 -4.87
CA LYS A 43 21.43 5.91 -4.82
C LYS A 43 21.92 5.52 -6.21
N LYS A 44 21.03 5.13 -7.11
CA LYS A 44 21.36 4.67 -8.47
C LYS A 44 21.71 5.83 -9.41
N PHE A 45 21.09 6.99 -9.23
CA PHE A 45 21.23 8.16 -10.11
C PHE A 45 21.53 9.42 -9.30
N PRO A 46 22.76 9.56 -8.74
CA PRO A 46 23.08 10.63 -7.79
C PRO A 46 23.01 12.05 -8.37
N ASN A 47 23.09 12.19 -9.70
CA ASN A 47 23.03 13.48 -10.40
C ASN A 47 21.63 13.84 -10.91
N PHE A 48 20.61 13.02 -10.63
CA PHE A 48 19.24 13.27 -11.07
C PHE A 48 18.38 13.78 -9.90
N ALA A 49 17.69 14.91 -10.10
CA ALA A 49 16.84 15.53 -9.09
C ALA A 49 15.46 14.84 -9.04
N LEU A 50 15.35 13.78 -8.22
CA LEU A 50 14.09 13.09 -7.96
C LEU A 50 13.15 13.96 -7.11
N GLN A 51 11.85 13.73 -7.25
CA GLN A 51 10.79 14.39 -6.47
C GLN A 51 9.71 13.38 -6.10
N ILE A 52 9.21 13.45 -4.88
CA ILE A 52 8.05 12.66 -4.42
C ILE A 52 6.78 13.49 -4.63
N SER A 53 5.77 12.89 -5.24
CA SER A 53 4.45 13.52 -5.35
C SER A 53 3.86 13.79 -3.97
N LYS A 54 3.43 15.04 -3.75
CA LYS A 54 2.71 15.46 -2.54
C LYS A 54 1.20 15.29 -2.66
N PHE A 55 0.71 14.91 -3.84
CA PHE A 55 -0.71 14.72 -4.07
C PHE A 55 -1.18 13.46 -3.33
N ASN A 56 -2.21 13.60 -2.50
CA ASN A 56 -2.85 12.46 -1.86
C ASN A 56 -3.79 11.79 -2.86
N THR A 57 -3.48 10.57 -3.24
CA THR A 57 -4.28 9.75 -4.17
C THR A 57 -5.26 8.84 -3.45
N ASN A 58 -5.40 8.90 -2.11
CA ASN A 58 -6.35 8.09 -1.37
C ASN A 58 -7.78 8.55 -1.70
N PRO A 59 -8.60 7.74 -2.40
CA PRO A 59 -9.99 8.09 -2.67
C PRO A 59 -10.89 7.80 -1.45
N VAL A 60 -10.40 7.05 -0.46
CA VAL A 60 -11.14 6.65 0.73
C VAL A 60 -10.92 7.67 1.84
N SER A 61 -12.02 8.15 2.41
CA SER A 61 -12.01 8.96 3.62
C SER A 61 -12.89 8.26 4.66
N PHE A 62 -12.32 8.00 5.84
CA PHE A 62 -13.08 7.51 6.98
C PHE A 62 -13.86 8.68 7.61
N LEU A 63 -15.07 8.39 8.11
CA LEU A 63 -15.95 9.33 8.82
C LEU A 63 -15.71 9.28 10.33
#